data_AF-Q3KRB4-F1
#
_entry.id   AF-Q3KRB4-F1
#
_cell.length_a   1.000
_cell.length_b   1.000
_cell.length_c   1.000
_cell.angle_alpha   90.00
_cell.angle_beta   90.00
_cell.angle_gamma   90.00
#
_symmetry.space_group_name_H-M   'P 1'
#
loop_
_entity.id
_entity.type
_entity.pdbx_description
1 polymer ?
#
loop_
_entity_poly.entity_id
_entity_poly.type
_entity_poly.pdbx_seq_one_letter_code
_entity_poly.pdbx_strand_id
1 'polypeptide(L)'
;MSSLSEYAFRMSRLSARLFGEVTRPTNSKSMKVVKLFSELPLAKKKETYDWYPNHHTYAELMQTLRFLGLYRDEHQDFMDEQKRLKKLRGEEKPKKGEGKRAAKKKKKKKKK
;
A
#
# COMPACT_ATOMS: atom_id res chain seq x y z
N MET A 1 35.90 33.02 21.13
CA MET A 1 34.44 33.19 21.27
C MET A 1 34.19 33.52 22.72
N SER A 2 33.74 34.75 23.03
CA SER A 2 33.39 35.12 24.39
C SER A 2 32.26 34.20 24.87
N SER A 3 32.52 33.50 25.98
CA SER A 3 31.52 32.69 26.65
C SER A 3 30.33 33.57 27.06
N LEU A 4 29.11 33.06 26.91
CA LEU A 4 27.89 33.73 27.35
C LEU A 4 27.99 34.08 28.84
N SER A 5 27.49 35.26 29.22
CA SER A 5 27.33 35.63 30.64
C SER A 5 26.41 34.62 31.35
N GLU A 6 26.69 34.35 32.62
CA GLU A 6 25.90 33.43 33.43
C GLU A 6 24.42 33.82 33.47
N TYR A 7 24.13 35.13 33.53
CA TYR A 7 22.77 35.65 33.45
C TYR A 7 22.08 35.26 32.12
N ALA A 8 22.77 35.41 30.99
CA ALA A 8 22.24 35.06 29.68
C ALA A 8 21.94 33.55 29.57
N PHE A 9 22.79 32.70 30.15
CA PHE A 9 22.55 31.25 30.22
C PHE A 9 21.34 30.89 31.09
N ARG A 10 21.16 31.57 32.23
CA ARG A 10 19.97 31.38 33.09
C ARG A 10 18.69 31.84 32.39
N MET A 11 18.74 32.95 31.65
CA MET A 11 17.59 33.44 30.87
C MET A 11 17.22 32.52 29.70
N SER A 12 18.19 32.01 28.94
CA SER A 12 17.90 31.08 27.83
C SER A 12 17.32 29.75 28.32
N ARG A 13 17.78 29.26 29.49
CA ARG A 13 17.22 28.06 30.11
C ARG A 13 15.80 28.29 30.62
N LEU A 14 15.51 29.47 31.17
CA LEU A 14 14.17 29.85 31.63
C LEU A 14 13.21 29.94 30.44
N SER A 15 13.58 30.63 29.36
CA SER A 15 12.73 30.72 28.16
C SER A 15 12.46 29.34 27.55
N ALA A 16 13.48 28.49 27.43
CA ALA A 16 13.29 27.12 26.94
C ALA A 16 12.29 26.32 27.80
N ARG A 17 12.30 26.53 29.13
CA ARG A 17 11.34 25.87 30.03
C ARG A 17 9.92 26.42 29.88
N LEU A 18 9.78 27.74 29.70
CA LEU A 18 8.49 28.39 29.50
C LEU A 18 7.82 27.96 28.18
N PHE A 19 8.60 27.82 27.11
CA PHE A 19 8.10 27.43 25.78
C PHE A 19 8.11 25.91 25.52
N GLY A 20 8.49 25.09 26.51
CA GLY A 20 8.49 23.62 26.36
C GLY A 20 9.61 23.08 25.47
N GLU A 21 10.68 23.84 25.26
CA GLU A 21 11.85 23.46 24.51
C GLU A 21 12.86 22.67 25.38
N VAL A 22 13.97 22.22 24.77
CA VAL A 22 14.96 21.39 25.44
C VAL A 22 15.75 22.21 26.47
N THR A 23 15.57 21.91 27.76
CA THR A 23 16.18 22.67 28.86
C THR A 23 17.58 22.20 29.28
N ARG A 24 17.95 20.95 28.96
CA ARG A 24 19.28 20.40 29.25
C ARG A 24 20.19 20.61 28.05
N PRO A 25 21.46 21.02 28.23
CA PRO A 25 22.39 21.12 27.12
C PRO A 25 22.54 19.74 26.50
N THR A 26 22.03 19.60 25.28
CA THR A 26 21.91 18.32 24.58
C THR A 26 22.79 18.39 23.34
N ASN A 27 23.53 17.31 23.05
CA ASN A 27 24.39 17.28 21.87
C ASN A 27 23.56 17.29 20.57
N SER A 28 24.19 17.66 19.45
CA SER A 28 23.52 17.75 18.15
C SER A 28 22.92 16.42 17.67
N LYS A 29 23.53 15.28 18.05
CA LYS A 29 23.05 13.93 17.72
C LYS A 29 21.73 13.60 18.44
N SER A 30 21.61 13.94 19.72
CA SER A 30 20.43 13.69 20.54
C SER A 30 19.27 14.62 20.21
N MET A 31 19.54 15.82 19.69
CA MET A 31 18.49 16.70 19.14
C MET A 31 17.76 16.08 17.94
N LYS A 32 18.31 15.05 17.28
CA LYS A 32 17.61 14.29 16.24
C LYS A 32 16.34 13.61 16.78
N VAL A 33 16.37 13.14 18.04
CA VAL A 33 15.22 12.46 18.65
C VAL A 33 14.05 13.43 18.80
N VAL A 34 14.32 14.67 19.22
CA VAL A 34 13.32 15.73 19.29
C VAL A 34 12.67 15.95 17.93
N LYS A 35 13.47 16.04 16.86
CA LYS A 35 12.97 16.20 15.49
C LYS A 35 12.12 15.02 15.00
N LEU A 36 12.55 13.80 15.31
CA LEU A 36 11.84 12.57 14.92
C LEU A 36 10.44 12.47 15.54
N PHE A 37 10.24 13.04 16.74
CA PHE A 37 8.95 13.03 17.42
C PHE A 37 8.16 14.33 17.26
N SER A 38 8.81 15.44 16.89
CA SER A 38 8.11 16.68 16.52
C SER A 38 7.46 16.59 15.15
N GLU A 39 8.04 15.80 14.24
CA GLU A 39 7.49 15.58 12.89
C GLU A 39 6.75 14.25 12.78
N LEU A 40 5.76 14.21 11.89
CA LEU A 40 5.08 12.97 11.55
C LEU A 40 6.04 12.08 10.74
N PRO A 41 6.27 10.81 11.14
CA PRO A 41 7.16 9.93 10.41
C PRO A 41 6.63 9.70 9.00
N LEU A 42 7.56 9.56 8.04
CA LEU A 42 7.24 9.44 6.61
C LEU A 42 6.16 8.39 6.33
N ALA A 43 6.26 7.20 6.93
CA ALA A 43 5.31 6.11 6.74
C ALA A 43 3.87 6.44 7.17
N LYS A 44 3.68 7.38 8.11
CA LYS A 44 2.35 7.81 8.57
C LYS A 44 1.82 9.01 7.79
N LYS A 45 2.60 9.60 6.88
CA LYS A 45 2.10 10.67 6.02
C LYS A 45 1.05 10.09 5.08
N LYS A 46 -0.05 10.81 4.91
CA LYS A 46 -1.17 10.41 4.04
C LYS A 46 -0.69 10.10 2.62
N GLU A 47 0.21 10.94 2.11
CA GLU A 47 0.86 10.75 0.81
C GLU A 47 1.54 9.39 0.66
N THR A 48 2.03 8.78 1.75
CA THR A 48 2.73 7.50 1.70
C THR A 48 1.76 6.31 1.73
N TYR A 49 0.82 6.28 2.68
CA TYR A 49 -0.07 5.12 2.82
C TYR A 49 -1.30 5.16 1.88
N ASP A 50 -1.81 6.34 1.54
CA ASP A 50 -2.91 6.54 0.58
C ASP A 50 -2.39 6.78 -0.86
N TRP A 51 -1.16 6.34 -1.17
CA TRP A 51 -0.56 6.56 -2.49
C TRP A 51 -1.39 5.92 -3.62
N TYR A 52 -1.84 4.69 -3.43
CA TYR A 52 -2.69 4.01 -4.40
C TYR A 52 -4.15 4.12 -3.97
N PRO A 53 -5.07 4.48 -4.89
CA PRO A 53 -6.49 4.38 -4.60
C PRO A 53 -6.85 2.92 -4.33
N ASN A 54 -7.90 2.71 -3.54
CA ASN A 54 -8.38 1.35 -3.26
C ASN A 54 -9.01 0.74 -4.52
N HIS A 55 -8.24 -0.03 -5.28
CA HIS A 55 -8.71 -0.61 -6.54
C HIS A 55 -9.84 -1.63 -6.34
N HIS A 56 -9.87 -2.30 -5.18
CA HIS A 56 -10.93 -3.27 -4.85
C HIS A 56 -12.29 -2.58 -4.78
N THR A 57 -12.38 -1.42 -4.13
CA THR A 57 -13.66 -0.71 -4.00
C THR A 57 -14.21 -0.29 -5.36
N TYR A 58 -13.37 0.22 -6.26
CA TYR A 58 -13.82 0.60 -7.60
C TYR A 58 -14.20 -0.62 -8.43
N ALA A 59 -13.37 -1.68 -8.43
CA ALA A 59 -13.64 -2.87 -9.22
C ALA A 59 -14.93 -3.58 -8.76
N GLU A 60 -15.11 -3.77 -7.45
CA GLU A 60 -16.29 -4.42 -6.87
C GLU A 60 -17.56 -3.58 -7.03
N LEU A 61 -17.45 -2.26 -6.85
CA LEU A 61 -18.57 -1.34 -7.08
C LEU A 61 -19.04 -1.40 -8.53
N MET A 62 -18.14 -1.25 -9.50
CA MET A 62 -18.52 -1.23 -10.90
C MET A 62 -19.00 -2.61 -11.37
N GLN A 63 -18.44 -3.69 -10.81
CA GLN A 63 -18.93 -5.05 -11.06
C GLN A 63 -20.35 -5.27 -10.53
N THR A 64 -20.64 -4.85 -9.30
CA THR A 64 -21.98 -4.96 -8.72
C THR A 64 -23.00 -4.12 -9.50
N LEU A 65 -22.64 -2.90 -9.88
CA LEU A 65 -23.49 -2.06 -10.73
C LEU A 65 -23.73 -2.67 -12.11
N ARG A 66 -22.74 -3.34 -12.71
CA ARG A 66 -22.91 -4.09 -13.97
C ARG A 66 -23.93 -5.22 -13.81
N PHE A 67 -23.83 -6.00 -12.74
CA PHE A 67 -24.78 -7.09 -12.48
C PHE A 67 -26.20 -6.60 -12.18
N LEU A 68 -26.34 -5.42 -11.59
CA LEU A 68 -27.64 -4.77 -11.39
C LEU A 68 -28.19 -4.12 -12.67
N GLY A 69 -27.40 -4.06 -13.76
CA GLY A 69 -27.78 -3.39 -15.00
C GLY A 69 -27.72 -1.86 -14.95
N LEU A 70 -27.13 -1.29 -13.90
CA LEU A 70 -26.98 0.16 -13.69
C LEU A 70 -25.72 0.73 -14.37
N TYR A 71 -24.75 -0.13 -14.68
CA TYR A 71 -23.51 0.23 -15.36
C TYR A 71 -23.26 -0.72 -16.54
N ARG A 72 -22.75 -0.19 -17.66
CA ARG A 72 -22.36 -0.99 -18.83
C ARG A 72 -20.84 -0.95 -18.97
N ASP A 73 -20.22 -2.13 -18.87
CA ASP A 73 -18.77 -2.29 -18.99
C ASP A 73 -18.42 -2.95 -20.33
N GLU A 74 -18.17 -2.13 -21.34
CA GLU A 74 -17.85 -2.60 -22.71
C GLU A 74 -16.58 -3.46 -22.74
N HIS A 75 -15.62 -3.19 -21.85
CA HIS A 75 -14.37 -3.94 -21.79
C HIS A 75 -14.65 -5.38 -21.34
N GLN A 76 -15.44 -5.56 -20.28
CA GLN A 76 -15.84 -6.90 -19.84
C GLN A 76 -16.73 -7.60 -20.84
N ASP A 77 -17.66 -6.90 -21.49
CA ASP A 77 -18.53 -7.49 -22.51
C ASP A 77 -17.71 -8.07 -23.68
N PHE A 78 -16.69 -7.33 -24.13
CA PHE A 78 -15.75 -7.82 -25.14
C PHE A 78 -14.97 -9.06 -24.65
N MET A 79 -14.42 -9.02 -23.44
CA MET A 79 -13.66 -10.14 -22.90
C MET A 79 -14.52 -11.40 -22.72
N ASP A 80 -15.78 -11.25 -22.31
CA ASP A 80 -16.72 -12.34 -22.12
C ASP A 80 -17.16 -12.96 -23.45
N GLU A 81 -17.40 -12.14 -24.48
CA GLU A 81 -17.73 -12.65 -25.82
C GLU A 81 -16.54 -13.41 -26.45
N GLN A 82 -15.32 -12.87 -26.31
CA GLN A 82 -14.11 -13.58 -26.74
C GLN A 82 -13.93 -14.91 -25.98
N LYS A 83 -14.25 -14.94 -24.69
CA LYS A 83 -14.20 -16.15 -23.87
C LYS A 83 -15.24 -17.18 -24.33
N ARG A 84 -16.45 -16.75 -24.70
CA ARG A 84 -17.51 -17.60 -25.28
C ARG A 84 -17.05 -18.26 -26.58
N LEU A 85 -16.48 -17.49 -27.50
CA LEU A 85 -15.97 -18.00 -28.77
C LEU A 85 -14.79 -18.97 -28.58
N LYS A 86 -13.88 -18.68 -27.65
CA LYS A 86 -12.77 -19.59 -27.31
C LYS A 86 -13.25 -20.93 -26.77
N LYS A 87 -14.32 -20.93 -25.96
CA LYS A 87 -14.94 -22.18 -25.47
C LYS A 87 -15.51 -23.00 -26.62
N LEU A 88 -16.24 -22.37 -27.55
CA LEU A 88 -16.79 -23.04 -28.73
C LEU A 88 -15.69 -23.61 -29.64
N ARG A 89 -14.54 -22.93 -29.72
CA ARG A 89 -13.34 -23.44 -30.42
C ARG A 89 -12.68 -24.64 -29.70
N GLY A 90 -13.05 -24.93 -28.46
CA GLY A 90 -12.43 -25.99 -27.64
C GLY A 90 -11.17 -25.53 -26.90
N GLU A 91 -10.86 -24.23 -26.90
CA GLU A 91 -9.77 -23.61 -26.12
C GLU A 91 -10.28 -23.14 -24.74
N GLU A 92 -11.05 -23.98 -24.06
CA GLU A 92 -11.48 -23.67 -22.70
C GLU A 92 -10.33 -23.86 -21.71
N LYS A 93 -10.29 -23.00 -20.68
CA LYS A 93 -9.35 -23.16 -19.58
C LYS A 93 -9.63 -24.52 -18.89
N PRO A 94 -8.64 -25.42 -18.78
CA PRO A 94 -8.85 -26.72 -18.15
C PRO A 94 -9.22 -26.54 -16.68
N LYS A 95 -9.99 -27.47 -16.13
CA LYS A 95 -10.32 -27.49 -14.70
C LYS A 95 -9.02 -27.50 -13.88
N LYS A 96 -9.00 -26.72 -12.79
CA LYS A 96 -7.84 -26.62 -11.90
C LYS A 96 -7.45 -28.01 -11.42
N GLY A 97 -6.19 -28.41 -11.64
CA GLY A 97 -5.69 -29.76 -11.32
C GLY A 97 -5.76 -30.78 -12.47
N GLU A 98 -6.56 -30.54 -13.51
CA GLU A 98 -6.67 -31.42 -14.70
C GLU A 98 -5.83 -30.92 -15.89
N GLY A 99 -4.82 -30.09 -15.60
CA GLY A 99 -3.93 -29.55 -16.62
C GLY A 99 -3.18 -30.65 -17.39
N LYS A 100 -2.55 -30.27 -18.50
CA LYS A 100 -1.83 -31.18 -19.42
C LYS A 100 -0.86 -32.13 -18.71
N ARG A 101 -0.23 -31.70 -17.62
CA ARG A 101 0.67 -32.52 -16.78
C ARG A 101 -0.06 -33.66 -16.05
N ALA A 102 -1.22 -33.40 -15.47
CA ALA A 102 -2.01 -34.40 -14.76
C ALA A 102 -2.57 -35.47 -15.70
N ALA A 103 -3.02 -35.08 -16.89
CA ALA A 103 -3.46 -36.00 -17.93
C ALA A 103 -2.34 -36.97 -18.38
N LYS A 104 -1.12 -36.47 -18.56
CA LYS A 104 0.06 -37.30 -18.87
C LYS A 104 0.39 -38.29 -17.74
N LYS A 105 0.30 -37.86 -16.47
CA LYS A 105 0.56 -38.74 -15.30
C LYS A 105 -0.47 -39.85 -15.19
N LYS A 106 -1.77 -39.57 -15.40
CA LYS A 106 -2.83 -40.59 -15.45
C LYS A 106 -2.60 -41.60 -16.57
N LYS A 107 -2.21 -41.15 -17.78
CA LYS A 107 -1.88 -42.05 -18.90
C LYS A 107 -0.68 -42.96 -18.61
N LYS A 108 0.38 -42.45 -17.96
CA LYS A 108 1.53 -43.28 -17.54
C LYS A 108 1.16 -44.31 -16.47
N LYS A 109 0.30 -43.95 -15.50
CA LYS A 109 -0.19 -44.88 -14.48
C LYS A 109 -1.09 -45.99 -15.03
N LYS A 110 -1.88 -45.72 -16.08
CA LYS A 110 -2.74 -46.73 -16.75
C LYS A 110 -1.97 -47.70 -17.67
N LYS A 111 -0.71 -47.40 -18.01
CA LYS A 111 0.14 -48.22 -18.89
C LYS A 111 1.10 -49.16 -18.14
N LYS A 112 1.16 -49.04 -16.81
CA LYS A 112 1.80 -50.01 -15.91
C LYS A 112 0.71 -50.86 -15.30
#